data_AF-A0AAU3IJJ0-F1
#
_entry.id   AF-A0AAU3IJJ0-F1
#
_cell.length_a   1.000
_cell.length_b   1.000
_cell.length_c   1.000
_cell.angle_alpha   90.00
_cell.angle_beta   90.00
_cell.angle_gamma   90.00
#
_symmetry.space_group_name_H-M   'P 1'
#
loop_
_entity.id
_entity.type
_entity.pdbx_description
1 polymer ?
#
loop_
_entity_poly.entity_id
_entity_poly.type
_entity_poly.pdbx_seq_one_letter_code
_entity_poly.pdbx_strand_id
1 'polypeptide(L)'
;MTRRALVLAGAGVLALAAAGTAVAVTGGGPGGRPGAGTGGGDGAAGPSTPAVPATTPITRQDLVDTKTVEGSLTYSGERRIVTDARGVVTWVPAEGAVVRRGRPLLRVARRPVVLMYGTLPLYRTLRQGVADGPDVEQLERNLKVLGYGGDLTVDDHFSYATHLAVRQWQDDAGLPRTGRVDASQVVFLPAAARVTDARAEVGARTGPGRPALVVSGLRRLVHVDLSTSDQALVRKGAKVTVELPGGERVRGRVTSVGTVAKTASRGEGQDEDSTVDVDITLAKTPKTPLDKAPVQVELVSERRRDVLAVPVEALLALREGGFGVEVAEGAATRIVPVETGAFGGGMVEITGAGLAEGMEVEVPAP
;
A
#
# COMPACT_ATOMS: atom_id res chain seq x y z
N MET A 1 10.05 25.13 -52.06
CA MET A 1 10.83 23.88 -51.93
C MET A 1 10.80 23.47 -50.47
N THR A 2 9.71 22.88 -49.97
CA THR A 2 9.51 21.43 -49.77
C THR A 2 10.68 20.71 -49.06
N ARG A 3 10.46 20.29 -47.81
CA ARG A 3 10.23 18.87 -47.46
C ARG A 3 9.67 18.72 -46.04
N ARG A 4 8.65 17.87 -45.96
CA ARG A 4 7.87 17.43 -44.80
C ARG A 4 8.60 16.31 -44.07
N ALA A 5 8.36 16.16 -42.76
CA ALA A 5 8.31 14.86 -42.12
C ALA A 5 7.28 14.91 -40.98
N LEU A 6 6.29 14.02 -41.10
CA LEU A 6 5.12 13.85 -40.25
C LEU A 6 5.27 12.43 -39.70
N VAL A 7 5.19 12.24 -38.38
CA VAL A 7 5.13 10.90 -37.77
C VAL A 7 3.94 10.88 -36.83
N LEU A 8 2.88 10.23 -37.31
CA LEU A 8 1.78 9.66 -36.53
C LEU A 8 2.28 8.35 -35.89
N ALA A 9 1.98 8.12 -34.62
CA ALA A 9 2.03 6.79 -34.02
C ALA A 9 0.78 6.61 -33.15
N GLY A 10 -0.11 5.74 -33.61
CA GLY A 10 -1.44 5.51 -33.09
C GLY A 10 -1.51 4.53 -31.92
N ALA A 11 -2.71 4.48 -31.36
CA ALA A 11 -3.17 3.60 -30.30
C ALA A 11 -3.04 2.10 -30.63
N GLY A 12 -2.79 1.30 -29.60
CA GLY A 12 -2.84 -0.17 -29.67
C GLY A 12 -3.27 -0.75 -28.33
N VAL A 13 -4.56 -1.08 -28.23
CA VAL A 13 -5.17 -1.94 -27.20
C VAL A 13 -4.63 -3.36 -27.38
N LEU A 14 -4.12 -3.97 -26.31
CA LEU A 14 -3.62 -5.34 -26.33
C LEU A 14 -4.45 -6.23 -25.41
N ALA A 15 -5.32 -7.01 -26.05
CA ALA A 15 -6.04 -8.14 -25.47
C ALA A 15 -5.10 -9.35 -25.37
N LEU A 16 -5.01 -9.96 -24.20
CA LEU A 16 -4.25 -11.20 -23.98
C LEU A 16 -5.17 -12.41 -24.16
N ALA A 17 -4.95 -13.15 -25.25
CA ALA A 17 -5.51 -14.47 -25.50
C ALA A 17 -4.57 -15.53 -24.89
N ALA A 18 -5.12 -16.43 -24.07
CA ALA A 18 -4.41 -17.59 -23.54
C ALA A 18 -4.34 -18.69 -24.60
N ALA A 19 -3.11 -19.12 -24.94
CA ALA A 19 -2.85 -20.22 -25.85
C ALA A 19 -2.78 -21.55 -25.09
N GLY A 20 -3.66 -22.49 -25.45
CA GLY A 20 -3.59 -23.89 -25.04
C GLY A 20 -2.53 -24.65 -25.84
N THR A 21 -1.78 -25.51 -25.16
CA THR A 21 -0.77 -26.39 -25.75
C THR A 21 -1.39 -27.74 -26.10
N ALA A 22 -1.38 -28.10 -27.38
CA ALA A 22 -1.70 -29.43 -27.88
C ALA A 22 -0.40 -30.14 -28.28
N VAL A 23 -0.10 -31.27 -27.65
CA VAL A 23 1.02 -32.14 -28.03
C VAL A 23 0.48 -33.23 -28.96
N ALA A 24 0.86 -33.14 -30.24
CA ALA A 24 0.64 -34.19 -31.23
C ALA A 24 1.93 -35.02 -31.35
N VAL A 25 1.85 -36.33 -31.10
CA VAL A 25 2.91 -37.29 -31.44
C VAL A 25 2.40 -38.14 -32.61
N THR A 26 2.91 -37.86 -33.80
CA THR A 26 2.80 -38.71 -34.98
C THR A 26 4.15 -39.37 -35.24
N GLY A 27 4.24 -40.68 -34.99
CA GLY A 27 5.35 -41.53 -35.41
C GLY A 27 4.80 -42.68 -36.23
N GLY A 28 5.12 -42.71 -37.53
CA GLY A 28 4.66 -43.73 -38.47
C GLY A 28 5.74 -44.73 -38.85
N GLY A 29 5.33 -46.01 -38.94
CA GLY A 29 5.83 -47.07 -39.83
C GLY A 29 7.08 -47.86 -39.38
N PRO A 30 7.31 -49.11 -39.87
CA PRO A 30 6.71 -49.68 -41.10
C PRO A 30 6.22 -51.16 -41.02
N GLY A 31 5.34 -51.54 -41.98
CA GLY A 31 5.42 -52.82 -42.70
C GLY A 31 4.73 -54.08 -42.15
N GLY A 32 3.75 -54.61 -42.91
CA GLY A 32 3.37 -56.04 -42.87
C GLY A 32 1.86 -56.34 -42.75
N ARG A 33 1.24 -56.84 -43.83
CA ARG A 33 -0.14 -57.40 -43.89
C ARG A 33 -0.16 -58.88 -43.39
N PRO A 34 -1.28 -59.62 -43.46
CA PRO A 34 -2.35 -59.75 -42.47
C PRO A 34 -2.48 -61.19 -41.92
N GLY A 35 -3.09 -61.37 -40.75
CA GLY A 35 -3.40 -62.70 -40.20
C GLY A 35 -4.83 -62.76 -39.68
N ALA A 36 -5.66 -63.56 -40.35
CA ALA A 36 -7.02 -63.89 -39.93
C ALA A 36 -7.03 -64.67 -38.61
N GLY A 37 -7.98 -64.36 -37.74
CA GLY A 37 -8.20 -65.08 -36.49
C GLY A 37 -9.54 -64.70 -35.87
N THR A 38 -10.53 -65.52 -36.15
CA THR A 38 -11.83 -65.59 -35.48
C THR A 38 -11.71 -65.69 -33.96
N GLY A 39 -12.56 -64.97 -33.22
CA GLY A 39 -12.75 -65.18 -31.79
C GLY A 39 -13.79 -64.23 -31.22
N GLY A 40 -15.02 -64.73 -31.04
CA GLY A 40 -16.06 -64.02 -30.33
C GLY A 40 -15.70 -63.83 -28.85
N GLY A 41 -16.30 -62.81 -28.25
CA GLY A 41 -16.21 -62.54 -26.83
C GLY A 41 -17.01 -61.28 -26.50
N ASP A 42 -18.28 -61.49 -26.15
CA ASP A 42 -19.11 -60.48 -25.49
C ASP A 42 -18.41 -60.02 -24.20
N GLY A 43 -17.71 -58.90 -24.29
CA GLY A 43 -17.15 -58.18 -23.16
C GLY A 43 -18.11 -57.07 -22.76
N ALA A 44 -19.06 -57.40 -21.89
CA ALA A 44 -19.99 -56.47 -21.28
C ALA A 44 -19.25 -55.23 -20.75
N ALA A 45 -19.68 -54.04 -21.18
CA ALA A 45 -19.32 -52.79 -20.53
C ALA A 45 -19.83 -52.86 -19.08
N GLY A 46 -18.91 -53.00 -18.13
CA GLY A 46 -19.22 -52.88 -16.71
C GLY A 46 -19.80 -51.49 -16.44
N PRO A 47 -20.81 -51.36 -15.57
CA PRO A 47 -21.36 -50.06 -15.23
C PRO A 47 -20.26 -49.17 -14.64
N SER A 48 -20.10 -47.99 -15.23
CA SER A 48 -19.33 -46.90 -14.62
C SER A 48 -19.95 -46.64 -13.24
N THR A 49 -19.22 -46.94 -12.16
CA THR A 49 -19.64 -46.56 -10.82
C THR A 49 -19.89 -45.04 -10.83
N PRO A 50 -21.07 -44.56 -10.41
CA PRO A 50 -21.29 -43.13 -10.25
C PRO A 50 -20.19 -42.58 -9.35
N ALA A 51 -19.51 -41.51 -9.79
CA ALA A 51 -18.61 -40.79 -8.92
C ALA A 51 -19.41 -40.36 -7.69
N VAL A 52 -18.99 -40.79 -6.50
CA VAL A 52 -19.64 -40.36 -5.26
C VAL A 52 -19.48 -38.84 -5.21
N PRO A 53 -20.56 -38.08 -5.16
CA PRO A 53 -20.48 -36.62 -5.11
C PRO A 53 -19.68 -36.22 -3.86
N ALA A 54 -18.81 -35.23 -4.01
CA ALA A 54 -18.10 -34.68 -2.88
C ALA A 54 -19.12 -33.93 -2.01
N THR A 55 -19.18 -34.22 -0.72
CA THR A 55 -20.07 -33.52 0.22
C THR A 55 -19.28 -32.59 1.12
N THR A 56 -19.94 -31.54 1.61
CA THR A 56 -19.42 -30.60 2.61
C THR A 56 -20.51 -30.26 3.62
N PRO A 57 -20.21 -30.18 4.93
CA PRO A 57 -21.21 -29.84 5.92
C PRO A 57 -21.62 -28.36 5.87
N ILE A 58 -22.89 -28.09 6.13
CA ILE A 58 -23.39 -26.75 6.45
C ILE A 58 -22.82 -26.35 7.81
N THR A 59 -22.16 -25.19 7.89
CA THR A 59 -21.54 -24.71 9.13
C THR A 59 -22.21 -23.43 9.62
N ARG A 60 -22.26 -23.25 10.94
CA ARG A 60 -22.71 -22.00 11.55
C ARG A 60 -21.51 -21.12 11.84
N GLN A 61 -21.40 -19.98 11.17
CA GLN A 61 -20.25 -19.08 11.32
C GLN A 61 -20.61 -17.60 11.07
N ASP A 62 -19.72 -16.71 11.51
CA ASP A 62 -19.79 -15.30 11.18
C ASP A 62 -19.32 -15.09 9.72
N LEU A 63 -20.21 -14.62 8.85
CA LEU A 63 -19.87 -14.20 7.50
C LEU A 63 -19.55 -12.72 7.45
N VAL A 64 -18.48 -12.41 6.73
CA VAL A 64 -17.99 -11.05 6.56
C VAL A 64 -17.88 -10.80 5.06
N ASP A 65 -18.74 -9.92 4.56
CA ASP A 65 -18.60 -9.40 3.21
C ASP A 65 -17.50 -8.33 3.21
N THR A 66 -16.71 -8.33 2.14
CA THR A 66 -15.56 -7.46 2.01
C THR A 66 -15.56 -6.75 0.67
N LYS A 67 -15.34 -5.43 0.71
CA LYS A 67 -15.07 -4.63 -0.48
C LYS A 67 -13.58 -4.41 -0.62
N THR A 68 -13.03 -4.73 -1.78
CA THR A 68 -11.64 -4.44 -2.12
C THR A 68 -11.52 -3.03 -2.67
N VAL A 69 -10.59 -2.26 -2.13
CA VAL A 69 -10.21 -0.93 -2.62
C VAL A 69 -8.71 -0.88 -2.89
N GLU A 70 -8.31 -0.05 -3.84
CA GLU A 70 -6.89 0.14 -4.15
C GLU A 70 -6.24 1.12 -3.18
N GLY A 71 -5.00 0.84 -2.81
CA GLY A 71 -4.17 1.73 -2.00
C GLY A 71 -2.72 1.68 -2.44
N SER A 72 -1.88 2.44 -1.75
CA SER A 72 -0.44 2.48 -1.96
C SER A 72 0.33 2.32 -0.66
N LEU A 73 1.34 1.45 -0.65
CA LEU A 73 2.28 1.31 0.46
C LEU A 73 3.24 2.50 0.45
N THR A 74 3.13 3.38 1.43
CA THR A 74 3.95 4.59 1.55
C THR A 74 4.54 4.72 2.97
N TYR A 75 5.08 5.89 3.28
CA TYR A 75 5.65 6.24 4.57
C TYR A 75 4.87 7.40 5.19
N SER A 76 4.80 7.42 6.52
CA SER A 76 4.13 8.49 7.26
C SER A 76 4.79 9.85 7.03
N GLY A 77 3.99 10.92 6.94
CA GLY A 77 4.48 12.29 7.04
C GLY A 77 5.37 12.72 5.88
N GLU A 78 4.98 12.37 4.64
CA GLU A 78 5.65 12.89 3.44
C GLU A 78 5.60 14.42 3.43
N ARG A 79 6.75 15.07 3.22
CA ARG A 79 6.87 16.52 3.19
C ARG A 79 7.92 16.96 2.20
N ARG A 80 7.65 18.08 1.56
CA ARG A 80 8.61 18.77 0.68
C ARG A 80 9.51 19.63 1.54
N ILE A 81 10.81 19.49 1.33
CA ILE A 81 11.85 20.30 1.97
C ILE A 81 12.28 21.36 0.99
N VAL A 82 12.11 22.62 1.41
CA VAL A 82 12.67 23.78 0.75
C VAL A 82 13.96 24.17 1.45
N THR A 83 14.86 24.81 0.71
CA THR A 83 16.13 25.29 1.25
C THR A 83 16.36 26.74 0.83
N ASP A 84 16.96 27.52 1.74
CA ASP A 84 17.42 28.88 1.44
C ASP A 84 18.90 28.92 1.03
N ALA A 85 19.53 27.75 0.93
CA ALA A 85 20.88 27.63 0.42
C ALA A 85 20.97 28.09 -1.04
N ARG A 86 22.02 28.85 -1.34
CA ARG A 86 22.27 29.43 -2.67
C ARG A 86 23.53 28.83 -3.26
N GLY A 87 23.46 28.48 -4.54
CA GLY A 87 24.61 28.02 -5.31
C GLY A 87 24.36 26.71 -6.03
N VAL A 88 25.43 25.99 -6.32
CA VAL A 88 25.37 24.70 -7.01
C VAL A 88 25.21 23.59 -6.00
N VAL A 89 24.25 22.69 -6.24
CA VAL A 89 24.06 21.47 -5.45
C VAL A 89 25.26 20.57 -5.68
N THR A 90 26.02 20.31 -4.63
CA THR A 90 27.27 19.51 -4.70
C THR A 90 27.07 18.07 -4.24
N TRP A 91 26.00 17.79 -3.51
CA TRP A 91 25.68 16.44 -3.03
C TRP A 91 24.23 16.38 -2.57
N VAL A 92 23.56 15.27 -2.90
CA VAL A 92 22.28 14.85 -2.32
C VAL A 92 22.37 13.38 -1.90
N PRO A 93 21.65 12.95 -0.85
CA PRO A 93 21.53 11.54 -0.49
C PRO A 93 20.80 10.76 -1.58
N ALA A 94 21.12 9.48 -1.71
CA ALA A 94 20.35 8.57 -2.57
C ALA A 94 18.91 8.42 -2.07
N GLU A 95 18.00 8.11 -2.99
CA GLU A 95 16.63 7.74 -2.64
C GLU A 95 16.63 6.54 -1.69
N GLY A 96 15.76 6.61 -0.69
CA GLY A 96 15.66 5.66 0.41
C GLY A 96 16.70 5.82 1.53
N ALA A 97 17.67 6.73 1.39
CA ALA A 97 18.61 7.01 2.46
C ALA A 97 17.91 7.59 3.70
N VAL A 98 18.32 7.12 4.88
CA VAL A 98 17.83 7.63 6.17
C VAL A 98 18.80 8.67 6.72
N VAL A 99 18.34 9.90 6.84
CA VAL A 99 19.06 11.02 7.42
C VAL A 99 18.64 11.20 8.88
N ARG A 100 19.62 11.18 9.79
CA ARG A 100 19.42 11.38 11.24
C ARG A 100 19.88 12.78 11.66
N ARG A 101 19.51 13.21 12.87
CA ARG A 101 19.93 14.49 13.45
C ARG A 101 21.44 14.70 13.33
N GLY A 102 21.84 15.91 12.98
CA GLY A 102 23.23 16.31 12.77
C GLY A 102 23.82 15.90 11.42
N ARG A 103 23.08 15.15 10.59
CA ARG A 103 23.54 14.73 9.26
C ARG A 103 23.01 15.68 8.17
N PRO A 104 23.76 15.87 7.07
CA PRO A 104 23.32 16.73 5.98
C PRO A 104 22.14 16.11 5.22
N LEU A 105 21.12 16.93 4.95
CA LEU A 105 20.04 16.62 3.99
C LEU A 105 20.51 16.86 2.56
N LEU A 106 21.31 17.90 2.33
CA LEU A 106 21.96 18.17 1.05
C LEU A 106 23.22 19.01 1.30
N ARG A 107 24.07 19.15 0.29
CA ARG A 107 25.16 20.14 0.29
C ARG A 107 25.06 21.07 -0.90
N VAL A 108 25.13 22.37 -0.64
CA VAL A 108 25.17 23.41 -1.67
C VAL A 108 26.49 24.16 -1.54
N ALA A 109 27.24 24.26 -2.64
CA ALA A 109 28.60 24.83 -2.65
C ALA A 109 29.50 24.21 -1.56
N ARG A 110 29.42 22.88 -1.39
CA ARG A 110 30.06 22.07 -0.34
C ARG A 110 29.65 22.38 1.11
N ARG A 111 28.69 23.29 1.34
CA ARG A 111 28.16 23.61 2.67
C ARG A 111 26.96 22.73 2.98
N PRO A 112 26.93 22.03 4.13
CA PRO A 112 25.81 21.17 4.49
C PRO A 112 24.58 21.98 4.93
N VAL A 113 23.41 21.53 4.48
CA VAL A 113 22.13 21.86 5.11
C VAL A 113 21.80 20.71 6.06
N VAL A 114 21.90 20.95 7.36
CA VAL A 114 21.88 19.91 8.40
C VAL A 114 20.46 19.66 8.91
N LEU A 115 20.12 18.39 9.10
CA LEU A 115 18.90 17.99 9.79
C LEU A 115 19.02 18.20 11.29
N MET A 116 18.13 18.99 11.87
CA MET A 116 17.90 19.06 13.31
C MET A 116 16.46 18.65 13.65
N TYR A 117 16.22 18.25 14.90
CA TYR A 117 14.90 17.79 15.33
C TYR A 117 14.08 18.91 15.95
N GLY A 118 12.87 19.13 15.45
CA GLY A 118 12.01 20.22 15.89
C GLY A 118 10.64 20.15 15.26
N THR A 119 9.66 20.70 15.97
CA THR A 119 8.28 20.86 15.48
C THR A 119 8.07 22.18 14.76
N LEU A 120 8.90 23.19 15.07
CA LEU A 120 8.81 24.51 14.45
C LEU A 120 9.81 24.62 13.30
N PRO A 121 9.36 25.05 12.10
CA PRO A 121 10.30 25.39 11.02
C PRO A 121 11.16 26.59 11.45
N LEU A 122 12.37 26.70 10.88
CA LEU A 122 13.21 27.87 11.11
C LEU A 122 12.67 29.06 10.31
N TYR A 123 11.86 29.90 10.95
CA TYR A 123 11.17 31.04 10.31
C TYR A 123 11.91 32.38 10.46
N ARG A 124 12.98 32.41 11.26
CA ARG A 124 13.85 33.59 11.47
C ARG A 124 15.29 33.17 11.70
N THR A 125 16.24 34.09 11.49
CA THR A 125 17.64 33.85 11.82
C THR A 125 17.86 33.91 13.33
N LEU A 126 18.36 32.81 13.90
CA LEU A 126 18.72 32.72 15.31
C LEU A 126 20.13 33.25 15.53
N ARG A 127 20.27 34.19 16.45
CA ARG A 127 21.53 34.87 16.78
C ARG A 127 21.42 35.56 18.13
N GLN A 128 22.55 35.99 18.68
CA GLN A 128 22.57 36.83 19.87
C GLN A 128 21.73 38.11 19.67
N GLY A 129 20.89 38.43 20.66
CA GLY A 129 19.95 39.57 20.63
C GLY A 129 18.68 39.33 19.82
N VAL A 130 18.42 38.10 19.37
CA VAL A 130 17.08 37.71 18.88
C VAL A 130 16.11 37.67 20.06
N ALA A 131 14.84 37.99 19.82
CA ALA A 131 13.81 37.84 20.84
C ALA A 131 13.65 36.37 21.25
N ASP A 132 13.32 36.14 22.52
CA ASP A 132 13.17 34.80 23.08
C ASP A 132 12.08 34.01 22.33
N GLY A 133 12.21 32.69 22.32
CA GLY A 133 11.19 31.84 21.73
C GLY A 133 11.50 30.34 21.70
N PRO A 134 10.48 29.52 21.43
CA PRO A 134 10.61 28.07 21.40
C PRO A 134 11.53 27.55 20.28
N ASP A 135 11.81 28.38 19.27
CA ASP A 135 12.77 28.09 18.20
C ASP A 135 14.24 28.20 18.67
N VAL A 136 14.51 29.05 19.66
CA VAL A 136 15.81 29.07 20.36
C VAL A 136 15.96 27.79 21.18
N GLU A 137 14.96 27.48 22.02
CA GLU A 137 14.99 26.30 22.88
C GLU A 137 15.18 25.00 22.09
N GLN A 138 14.50 24.87 20.94
CA GLN A 138 14.71 23.68 20.09
C GLN A 138 16.13 23.63 19.52
N LEU A 139 16.72 24.76 19.10
CA LEU A 139 18.09 24.78 18.61
C LEU A 139 19.05 24.35 19.73
N GLU A 140 18.88 24.88 20.93
CA GLU A 140 19.71 24.57 22.09
C GLU A 140 19.62 23.10 22.49
N ARG A 141 18.41 22.53 22.51
CA ARG A 141 18.22 21.08 22.69
C ARG A 141 18.99 20.27 21.65
N ASN A 142 19.00 20.71 20.38
CA ASN A 142 19.77 20.01 19.35
C ASN A 142 21.27 20.13 19.56
N LEU A 143 21.77 21.34 19.85
CA LEU A 143 23.19 21.57 20.10
C LEU A 143 23.68 20.72 21.26
N LYS A 144 22.95 20.70 22.38
CA LYS A 144 23.28 19.91 23.56
C LYS A 144 23.33 18.41 23.26
N VAL A 145 22.33 17.88 22.55
CA VAL A 145 22.31 16.46 22.19
C VAL A 145 23.37 16.09 21.15
N LEU A 146 23.79 17.05 20.32
CA LEU A 146 24.91 16.87 19.39
C LEU A 146 26.28 17.03 20.06
N GLY A 147 26.33 17.35 21.37
CA GLY A 147 27.57 17.46 22.14
C GLY A 147 28.18 18.86 22.19
N TYR A 148 27.45 19.89 21.77
CA TYR A 148 27.89 21.28 21.81
C TYR A 148 27.34 22.02 23.03
N GLY A 149 28.10 23.02 23.50
CA GLY A 149 27.66 23.90 24.58
C GLY A 149 27.67 23.25 25.95
N GLY A 150 28.86 22.97 26.50
CA GLY A 150 29.01 22.44 27.87
C GLY A 150 28.31 23.32 28.92
N ASP A 151 28.39 24.65 28.75
CA ASP A 151 27.78 25.65 29.62
C ASP A 151 26.42 26.15 29.10
N LEU A 152 25.88 25.51 28.05
CA LEU A 152 24.58 25.88 27.47
C LEU A 152 23.44 25.40 28.38
N THR A 153 22.65 26.35 28.85
CA THR A 153 21.32 26.09 29.40
C THR A 153 20.33 25.98 28.26
N VAL A 154 19.37 25.08 28.38
CA VAL A 154 18.29 24.95 27.38
C VAL A 154 17.13 25.78 27.89
N ASP A 155 16.88 26.90 27.24
CA ASP A 155 15.78 27.81 27.51
C ASP A 155 15.35 28.51 26.21
N ASP A 156 14.49 29.51 26.31
CA ASP A 156 14.01 30.26 25.14
C ASP A 156 14.91 31.45 24.77
N HIS A 157 16.02 31.68 25.49
CA HIS A 157 16.86 32.86 25.37
C HIS A 157 18.20 32.58 24.68
N PHE A 158 18.46 33.25 23.55
CA PHE A 158 19.71 33.05 22.81
C PHE A 158 20.88 33.77 23.52
N SER A 159 21.49 33.06 24.47
CA SER A 159 22.59 33.55 25.30
C SER A 159 23.94 33.59 24.55
N TYR A 160 24.96 34.14 25.20
CA TYR A 160 26.33 34.05 24.69
C TYR A 160 26.87 32.61 24.68
N ALA A 161 26.45 31.76 25.62
CA ALA A 161 26.81 30.34 25.61
C ALA A 161 26.24 29.64 24.36
N THR A 162 25.00 29.98 23.98
CA THR A 162 24.35 29.50 22.74
C THR A 162 25.12 29.95 21.51
N HIS A 163 25.55 31.21 21.47
CA HIS A 163 26.40 31.73 20.40
C HIS A 163 27.69 30.92 20.23
N LEU A 164 28.40 30.62 21.33
CA LEU A 164 29.63 29.82 21.30
C LEU A 164 29.37 28.38 20.85
N ALA A 165 28.30 27.76 21.35
CA ALA A 165 27.88 26.41 20.94
C ALA A 165 27.59 26.35 19.43
N VAL A 166 26.90 27.34 18.87
CA VAL A 166 26.67 27.44 17.42
C VAL A 166 27.98 27.60 16.66
N ARG A 167 28.92 28.42 17.13
CA ARG A 167 30.22 28.58 16.47
C ARG A 167 31.06 27.30 16.49
N GLN A 168 30.97 26.51 17.55
CA GLN A 168 31.64 25.21 17.64
C GLN A 168 31.00 24.22 16.65
N TRP A 169 29.66 24.11 16.66
CA TRP A 169 28.94 23.28 15.69
C TRP A 169 29.23 23.66 14.24
N GLN A 170 29.31 24.96 13.94
CA GLN A 170 29.63 25.44 12.60
C GLN A 170 31.05 25.02 12.17
N ASP A 171 32.02 25.09 13.08
CA ASP A 171 33.40 24.67 12.81
C ASP A 171 33.44 23.18 12.42
N ASP A 172 32.85 22.33 13.26
CA ASP A 172 32.79 20.88 13.06
C ASP A 172 32.01 20.50 11.78
N ALA A 173 31.00 21.30 11.41
CA ALA A 173 30.22 21.12 10.19
C ALA A 173 30.91 21.68 8.92
N GLY A 174 32.05 22.37 9.05
CA GLY A 174 32.74 23.04 7.94
C GLY A 174 31.99 24.27 7.41
N LEU A 175 31.21 24.92 8.26
CA LEU A 175 30.46 26.15 7.98
C LEU A 175 31.22 27.38 8.51
N PRO A 176 30.97 28.59 7.95
CA PRO A 176 31.49 29.82 8.54
C PRO A 176 30.99 29.99 9.99
N ARG A 177 31.93 30.26 10.92
CA ARG A 177 31.69 30.37 12.36
C ARG A 177 31.04 31.71 12.76
N THR A 178 29.90 32.03 12.18
CA THR A 178 29.14 33.27 12.40
C THR A 178 28.44 33.31 13.76
N GLY A 179 28.19 32.15 14.37
CA GLY A 179 27.39 32.03 15.59
C GLY A 179 25.92 32.42 15.38
N ARG A 180 25.45 32.33 14.13
CA ARG A 180 24.06 32.55 13.71
C ARG A 180 23.57 31.31 12.96
N VAL A 181 22.29 30.99 13.07
CA VAL A 181 21.66 29.86 12.36
C VAL A 181 20.52 30.37 11.50
N ASP A 182 20.53 30.03 10.21
CA ASP A 182 19.47 30.35 9.26
C ASP A 182 19.06 29.12 8.42
N ALA A 183 18.00 29.29 7.61
CA ALA A 183 17.40 28.23 6.79
C ALA A 183 18.31 27.75 5.63
N SER A 184 19.46 28.38 5.42
CA SER A 184 20.50 27.87 4.50
C SER A 184 21.40 26.82 5.16
N GLN A 185 21.40 26.73 6.50
CA GLN A 185 22.27 25.84 7.26
C GLN A 185 21.51 24.70 7.94
N VAL A 186 20.26 24.93 8.36
CA VAL A 186 19.49 23.97 9.16
C VAL A 186 18.06 23.83 8.64
N VAL A 187 17.56 22.59 8.67
CA VAL A 187 16.14 22.27 8.51
C VAL A 187 15.68 21.48 9.73
N PHE A 188 14.58 21.91 10.36
CA PHE A 188 13.94 21.19 11.45
C PHE A 188 12.86 20.23 10.96
N LEU A 189 13.00 18.94 11.29
CA LEU A 189 11.98 17.92 11.10
C LEU A 189 11.65 17.24 12.44
N PRO A 190 10.44 16.67 12.63
CA PRO A 190 10.08 16.07 13.91
C PRO A 190 10.97 14.89 14.34
N ALA A 191 11.59 14.19 13.39
CA ALA A 191 12.41 13.01 13.63
C ALA A 191 13.37 12.74 12.45
N ALA A 192 14.01 11.57 12.46
CA ALA A 192 14.77 11.07 11.31
C ALA A 192 13.89 11.02 10.05
N ALA A 193 14.51 11.33 8.91
CA ALA A 193 13.81 11.47 7.65
C ALA A 193 14.41 10.52 6.61
N ARG A 194 13.54 9.85 5.87
CA ARG A 194 13.91 9.06 4.71
C ARG A 194 13.78 9.92 3.46
N VAL A 195 14.77 9.91 2.59
CA VAL A 195 14.68 10.59 1.29
C VAL A 195 13.76 9.77 0.38
N THR A 196 12.66 10.38 -0.04
CA THR A 196 11.71 9.77 -0.98
C THR A 196 12.05 10.14 -2.42
N ASP A 197 12.50 11.37 -2.64
CA ASP A 197 12.78 11.91 -3.98
C ASP A 197 13.75 13.09 -3.86
N ALA A 198 14.79 13.11 -4.70
CA ALA A 198 15.76 14.18 -4.77
C ALA A 198 15.42 15.13 -5.93
N ARG A 199 14.64 16.19 -5.65
CA ARG A 199 14.29 17.22 -6.64
C ARG A 199 15.47 18.08 -7.07
N ALA A 200 16.46 18.21 -6.18
CA ALA A 200 17.72 18.89 -6.45
C ALA A 200 18.75 17.91 -7.04
N GLU A 201 19.19 18.15 -8.27
CA GLU A 201 20.22 17.36 -8.92
C GLU A 201 21.63 17.89 -8.62
N VAL A 202 22.61 17.00 -8.49
CA VAL A 202 24.01 17.40 -8.36
C VAL A 202 24.46 18.13 -9.62
N GLY A 203 25.06 19.31 -9.46
CA GLY A 203 25.44 20.20 -10.56
C GLY A 203 24.39 21.25 -10.91
N ALA A 204 23.13 21.07 -10.48
CA ALA A 204 22.09 22.06 -10.68
C ALA A 204 22.25 23.28 -9.76
N ARG A 205 21.73 24.43 -10.20
CA ARG A 205 21.64 25.62 -9.36
C ARG A 205 20.39 25.55 -8.48
N THR A 206 20.56 25.94 -7.22
CA THR A 206 19.46 26.11 -6.26
C THR A 206 19.48 27.51 -5.63
N GLY A 207 18.36 27.91 -5.05
CA GLY A 207 18.17 29.18 -4.38
C GLY A 207 16.92 29.16 -3.49
N PRO A 208 16.61 30.25 -2.80
CA PRO A 208 15.61 30.24 -1.74
C PRO A 208 14.22 29.87 -2.19
N GLY A 209 13.54 29.12 -1.33
CA GLY A 209 12.20 28.59 -1.60
C GLY A 209 12.15 27.49 -2.66
N ARG A 210 13.26 27.08 -3.28
CA ARG A 210 13.25 25.97 -4.24
C ARG A 210 13.10 24.63 -3.50
N PRO A 211 12.19 23.74 -3.95
CA PRO A 211 12.12 22.38 -3.44
C PRO A 211 13.44 21.65 -3.69
N ALA A 212 14.03 21.09 -2.63
CA ALA A 212 15.27 20.34 -2.70
C ALA A 212 15.03 18.83 -2.62
N LEU A 213 14.21 18.41 -1.66
CA LEU A 213 13.95 17.00 -1.39
C LEU A 213 12.47 16.78 -1.07
N VAL A 214 11.98 15.59 -1.35
CA VAL A 214 10.81 15.04 -0.67
C VAL A 214 11.31 14.03 0.33
N VAL A 215 10.89 14.18 1.59
CA VAL A 215 11.26 13.27 2.66
C VAL A 215 10.01 12.74 3.33
N SER A 216 10.14 11.57 3.96
CA SER A 216 9.09 10.96 4.77
C SER A 216 9.66 10.50 6.11
N GLY A 217 8.78 10.08 7.02
CA GLY A 217 9.16 9.36 8.22
C GLY A 217 9.64 7.93 7.89
N LEU A 218 9.97 7.18 8.94
CA LEU A 218 10.46 5.80 8.79
C LEU A 218 9.36 4.74 8.89
N ARG A 219 8.15 5.13 9.32
CA ARG A 219 7.03 4.20 9.52
C ARG A 219 6.31 3.99 8.20
N ARG A 220 6.28 2.74 7.74
CA ARG A 220 5.47 2.33 6.59
C ARG A 220 3.99 2.34 6.98
N LEU A 221 3.15 2.83 6.09
CA LEU A 221 1.70 2.80 6.18
C LEU A 221 1.09 2.61 4.79
N VAL A 222 -0.19 2.27 4.72
CA VAL A 222 -0.94 2.21 3.46
C VAL A 222 -1.83 3.45 3.38
N HIS A 223 -1.77 4.15 2.26
CA HIS A 223 -2.63 5.27 1.95
C HIS A 223 -3.66 4.85 0.90
N VAL A 224 -4.93 5.13 1.15
CA VAL A 224 -6.05 4.81 0.27
C VAL A 224 -6.79 6.10 -0.04
N ASP A 225 -6.96 6.40 -1.32
CA ASP A 225 -7.87 7.45 -1.80
C ASP A 225 -9.28 6.84 -1.87
N LEU A 226 -9.99 6.84 -0.74
CA LEU A 226 -11.27 6.14 -0.62
C LEU A 226 -12.40 6.96 -1.26
N SER A 227 -13.18 6.37 -2.17
CA SER A 227 -14.40 7.02 -2.69
C SER A 227 -15.32 7.44 -1.55
N THR A 228 -15.92 8.64 -1.65
CA THR A 228 -16.91 9.12 -0.66
C THR A 228 -18.10 8.17 -0.50
N SER A 229 -18.43 7.39 -1.54
CA SER A 229 -19.48 6.36 -1.48
C SER A 229 -19.17 5.24 -0.47
N ASP A 230 -17.89 4.96 -0.24
CA ASP A 230 -17.40 3.91 0.65
C ASP A 230 -17.00 4.42 2.04
N GLN A 231 -17.13 5.72 2.30
CA GLN A 231 -16.73 6.33 3.58
C GLN A 231 -17.43 5.68 4.78
N ALA A 232 -18.69 5.25 4.62
CA ALA A 232 -19.46 4.59 5.67
C ALA A 232 -18.85 3.25 6.11
N LEU A 233 -18.06 2.60 5.25
CA LEU A 233 -17.42 1.31 5.51
C LEU A 233 -16.18 1.45 6.41
N VAL A 234 -15.63 2.66 6.53
CA VAL A 234 -14.34 2.90 7.20
C VAL A 234 -14.51 3.76 8.44
N ARG A 235 -13.98 3.28 9.56
CA ARG A 235 -13.89 4.03 10.82
C ARG A 235 -12.49 3.93 11.41
N LYS A 236 -12.07 4.96 12.14
CA LYS A 236 -10.81 4.92 12.88
C LYS A 236 -10.79 3.69 13.81
N GLY A 237 -9.71 2.92 13.72
CA GLY A 237 -9.54 1.68 14.47
C GLY A 237 -10.12 0.43 13.80
N ALA A 238 -10.82 0.55 12.67
CA ALA A 238 -11.30 -0.61 11.91
C ALA A 238 -10.13 -1.53 11.52
N LYS A 239 -10.38 -2.83 11.60
CA LYS A 239 -9.43 -3.86 11.17
C LYS A 239 -9.62 -4.08 9.68
N VAL A 240 -8.52 -4.17 8.96
CA VAL A 240 -8.50 -4.39 7.51
C VAL A 240 -7.45 -5.44 7.18
N THR A 241 -7.61 -6.10 6.04
CA THR A 241 -6.58 -6.97 5.48
C THR A 241 -5.99 -6.26 4.27
N VAL A 242 -4.67 -6.17 4.22
CA VAL A 242 -3.94 -5.58 3.09
C VAL A 242 -3.22 -6.69 2.36
N GLU A 243 -3.49 -6.83 1.08
CA GLU A 243 -2.77 -7.70 0.17
C GLU A 243 -1.71 -6.91 -0.59
N LEU A 244 -0.46 -7.35 -0.45
CA LEU A 244 0.69 -6.76 -1.12
C LEU A 244 0.99 -7.45 -2.44
N PRO A 245 1.70 -6.77 -3.36
CA PRO A 245 2.25 -7.43 -4.54
C PRO A 245 3.10 -8.63 -4.15
N GLY A 246 2.83 -9.78 -4.78
CA GLY A 246 3.40 -11.07 -4.41
C GLY A 246 2.54 -11.93 -3.49
N GLY A 247 1.28 -11.51 -3.21
CA GLY A 247 0.27 -12.32 -2.51
C GLY A 247 0.42 -12.34 -0.99
N GLU A 248 1.35 -11.57 -0.41
CA GLU A 248 1.48 -11.46 1.04
C GLU A 248 0.27 -10.71 1.63
N ARG A 249 -0.45 -11.32 2.57
CA ARG A 249 -1.58 -10.70 3.27
C ARG A 249 -1.19 -10.28 4.69
N VAL A 250 -1.34 -9.00 5.00
CA VAL A 250 -0.95 -8.38 6.26
C VAL A 250 -2.16 -7.71 6.91
N ARG A 251 -2.36 -7.97 8.21
CA ARG A 251 -3.40 -7.28 8.98
C ARG A 251 -3.02 -5.82 9.20
N GLY A 252 -3.96 -4.91 8.95
CA GLY A 252 -3.83 -3.48 9.17
C GLY A 252 -4.91 -2.93 10.11
N ARG A 253 -4.71 -1.68 10.53
CA ARG A 253 -5.68 -0.90 11.27
C ARG A 253 -5.77 0.51 10.71
N VAL A 254 -6.98 0.98 10.49
CA VAL A 254 -7.25 2.35 10.07
C VAL A 254 -6.84 3.30 11.19
N THR A 255 -5.94 4.22 10.89
CA THR A 255 -5.42 5.21 11.85
C THR A 255 -5.95 6.62 11.61
N SER A 256 -6.21 6.97 10.36
CA SER A 256 -6.78 8.26 9.96
C SER A 256 -7.84 8.06 8.89
N VAL A 257 -8.90 8.84 8.97
CA VAL A 257 -9.93 8.98 7.93
C VAL A 257 -10.12 10.48 7.75
N GLY A 258 -9.88 10.96 6.54
CA GLY A 258 -10.08 12.36 6.18
C GLY A 258 -11.54 12.75 6.36
N THR A 259 -11.76 14.03 6.67
CA THR A 259 -13.10 14.62 6.72
C THR A 259 -13.35 15.57 5.56
N VAL A 260 -12.33 15.78 4.72
CA VAL A 260 -12.37 16.67 3.57
C VAL A 260 -12.31 15.82 2.32
N ALA A 261 -13.34 15.92 1.48
CA ALA A 261 -13.34 15.31 0.17
C ALA A 261 -12.42 16.10 -0.77
N LYS A 262 -11.60 15.39 -1.54
CA LYS A 262 -10.77 15.95 -2.61
C LYS A 262 -11.28 15.43 -3.93
N THR A 263 -11.40 16.32 -4.90
CA THR A 263 -11.60 15.92 -6.30
C THR A 263 -10.28 15.31 -6.80
N ALA A 264 -10.31 14.06 -7.25
CA ALA A 264 -9.16 13.48 -7.94
C ALA A 264 -8.98 14.21 -9.28
N SER A 265 -8.13 15.24 -9.34
CA SER A 265 -7.84 15.95 -10.59
C SER A 265 -7.02 15.05 -11.53
N ARG A 266 -7.69 14.16 -12.27
CA ARG A 266 -7.10 13.35 -13.33
C ARG A 266 -7.57 13.86 -14.69
N GLY A 267 -7.06 15.01 -15.12
CA GLY A 267 -7.26 15.54 -16.47
C GLY A 267 -8.72 15.91 -16.80
N GLU A 268 -8.88 16.77 -17.80
CA GLU A 268 -10.19 17.28 -18.21
C GLU A 268 -11.10 16.15 -18.74
N GLY A 269 -12.23 15.91 -18.08
CA GLY A 269 -13.41 15.27 -18.70
C GLY A 269 -13.79 13.85 -18.28
N GLN A 270 -13.37 13.33 -17.12
CA GLN A 270 -13.93 12.09 -16.55
C GLN A 270 -14.51 12.35 -15.16
N ASP A 271 -15.59 11.63 -14.84
CA ASP A 271 -16.40 11.78 -13.63
C ASP A 271 -15.52 12.01 -12.39
N GLU A 272 -15.82 13.12 -11.70
CA GLU A 272 -15.07 13.58 -10.53
C GLU A 272 -15.36 12.68 -9.34
N ASP A 273 -14.64 11.56 -9.24
CA ASP A 273 -14.69 10.74 -8.03
C ASP A 273 -14.09 11.53 -6.86
N SER A 274 -14.99 11.97 -5.97
CA SER A 274 -14.62 12.59 -4.71
C SER A 274 -14.01 11.52 -3.80
N THR A 275 -12.78 11.77 -3.36
CA THR A 275 -12.02 10.83 -2.52
C THR A 275 -11.71 11.42 -1.16
N VAL A 276 -11.51 10.56 -0.19
CA VAL A 276 -11.14 10.89 1.19
C VAL A 276 -9.90 10.10 1.55
N ASP A 277 -8.88 10.79 2.05
CA ASP A 277 -7.63 10.18 2.50
C ASP A 277 -7.88 9.19 3.65
N VAL A 278 -7.45 7.94 3.50
CA VAL A 278 -7.47 6.95 4.59
C VAL A 278 -6.06 6.39 4.79
N ASP A 279 -5.54 6.51 6.01
CA ASP A 279 -4.24 5.96 6.39
C ASP A 279 -4.41 4.73 7.26
N ILE A 280 -3.75 3.64 6.87
CA ILE A 280 -3.79 2.33 7.52
C ILE A 280 -2.39 1.96 8.00
N THR A 281 -2.24 1.70 9.30
CA THR A 281 -0.99 1.16 9.86
C THR A 281 -1.00 -0.37 9.78
N LEU A 282 0.12 -0.95 9.36
CA LEU A 282 0.28 -2.40 9.26
C LEU A 282 0.78 -2.99 10.59
N ALA A 283 0.24 -4.15 10.99
CA ALA A 283 0.63 -4.82 12.23
C ALA A 283 2.04 -5.45 12.17
N LYS A 284 2.53 -5.72 10.96
CA LYS A 284 3.88 -6.24 10.69
C LYS A 284 4.49 -5.44 9.56
N THR A 285 5.80 -5.28 9.59
CA THR A 285 6.54 -4.68 8.47
C THR A 285 6.52 -5.63 7.28
N PRO A 286 5.98 -5.22 6.12
CA PRO A 286 5.97 -6.08 4.93
C PRO A 286 7.37 -6.42 4.47
N LYS A 287 7.55 -7.62 3.91
CA LYS A 287 8.85 -8.10 3.43
C LYS A 287 9.26 -7.50 2.09
N THR A 288 8.35 -6.80 1.41
CA THR A 288 8.62 -6.21 0.10
C THR A 288 9.71 -5.13 0.15
N PRO A 289 10.68 -5.16 -0.79
CA PRO A 289 11.65 -4.08 -0.96
C PRO A 289 11.04 -2.85 -1.65
N LEU A 290 9.86 -2.98 -2.25
CA LEU A 290 9.23 -1.91 -3.03
C LEU A 290 8.70 -0.80 -2.13
N ASP A 291 9.06 0.43 -2.48
CA ASP A 291 8.43 1.65 -1.95
C ASP A 291 7.33 2.10 -2.91
N LYS A 292 6.23 2.67 -2.38
CA LYS A 292 5.09 3.14 -3.19
C LYS A 292 4.41 2.05 -4.02
N ALA A 293 4.47 0.80 -3.53
CA ALA A 293 3.86 -0.34 -4.19
C ALA A 293 2.32 -0.25 -4.14
N PRO A 294 1.60 -0.52 -5.25
CA PRO A 294 0.14 -0.64 -5.21
C PRO A 294 -0.24 -1.82 -4.32
N VAL A 295 -1.28 -1.68 -3.51
CA VAL A 295 -1.80 -2.72 -2.63
C VAL A 295 -3.31 -2.78 -2.74
N GLN A 296 -3.88 -3.93 -2.42
CA GLN A 296 -5.33 -4.10 -2.30
C GLN A 296 -5.71 -4.12 -0.82
N VAL A 297 -6.73 -3.36 -0.45
CA VAL A 297 -7.23 -3.28 0.93
C VAL A 297 -8.63 -3.84 0.97
N GLU A 298 -8.83 -4.88 1.76
CA GLU A 298 -10.14 -5.46 2.01
C GLU A 298 -10.78 -4.75 3.21
N LEU A 299 -11.83 -4.00 2.91
CA LEU A 299 -12.69 -3.33 3.87
C LEU A 299 -13.89 -4.21 4.18
N VAL A 300 -14.29 -4.28 5.44
CA VAL A 300 -15.51 -5.02 5.83
C VAL A 300 -16.73 -4.18 5.47
N SER A 301 -17.57 -4.68 4.54
CA SER A 301 -18.82 -4.02 4.15
C SER A 301 -19.96 -4.39 5.08
N GLU A 302 -20.19 -5.70 5.24
CA GLU A 302 -21.24 -6.26 6.07
C GLU A 302 -20.70 -7.38 6.96
N ARG A 303 -21.28 -7.55 8.15
CA ARG A 303 -21.01 -8.70 9.01
C ARG A 303 -22.32 -9.30 9.46
N ARG A 304 -22.51 -10.58 9.14
CA ARG A 304 -23.62 -11.41 9.59
C ARG A 304 -23.08 -12.41 10.59
N ARG A 305 -23.68 -12.45 11.77
CA ARG A 305 -23.21 -13.31 12.85
C ARG A 305 -24.06 -14.56 12.93
N ASP A 306 -23.41 -15.67 13.24
CA ASP A 306 -24.09 -16.92 13.55
C ASP A 306 -25.08 -17.38 12.45
N VAL A 307 -24.64 -17.34 11.19
CA VAL A 307 -25.46 -17.72 10.04
C VAL A 307 -25.07 -19.09 9.49
N LEU A 308 -26.04 -19.80 8.89
CA LEU A 308 -25.75 -21.04 8.17
C LEU A 308 -25.04 -20.69 6.86
N ALA A 309 -23.87 -21.28 6.65
CA ALA A 309 -23.01 -20.99 5.52
C ALA A 309 -22.60 -22.29 4.80
N VAL A 310 -22.60 -22.23 3.47
CA VAL A 310 -22.08 -23.26 2.58
C VAL A 310 -21.06 -22.66 1.61
N PRO A 311 -20.16 -23.45 1.02
CA PRO A 311 -19.33 -22.96 -0.08
C PRO A 311 -20.20 -22.46 -1.22
N VAL A 312 -19.78 -21.41 -1.91
CA VAL A 312 -20.52 -20.85 -3.06
C VAL A 312 -20.75 -21.90 -4.16
N GLU A 313 -19.83 -22.86 -4.27
CA GLU A 313 -19.88 -23.98 -5.23
C GLU A 313 -21.02 -24.98 -4.94
N ALA A 314 -21.60 -24.97 -3.73
CA ALA A 314 -22.73 -25.82 -3.36
C ALA A 314 -24.09 -25.25 -3.82
N LEU A 315 -24.13 -24.02 -4.34
CA LEU A 315 -25.37 -23.41 -4.83
C LEU A 315 -25.74 -23.93 -6.22
N LEU A 316 -26.98 -24.39 -6.35
CA LEU A 316 -27.59 -24.80 -7.60
C LEU A 316 -28.61 -23.75 -8.06
N ALA A 317 -28.57 -23.39 -9.33
CA ALA A 317 -29.60 -22.54 -9.94
C ALA A 317 -30.85 -23.37 -10.23
N LEU A 318 -32.00 -22.96 -9.69
CA LEU A 318 -33.27 -23.66 -9.88
C LEU A 318 -33.97 -23.22 -11.16
N ARG A 319 -34.71 -24.14 -11.79
CA ARG A 319 -35.47 -23.86 -13.03
C ARG A 319 -36.61 -22.89 -12.78
N GLU A 320 -37.16 -22.88 -11.56
CA GLU A 320 -38.21 -21.96 -11.13
C GLU A 320 -37.67 -20.55 -10.83
N GLY A 321 -36.36 -20.33 -10.89
CA GLY A 321 -35.68 -19.11 -10.46
C GLY A 321 -35.21 -19.19 -9.00
N GLY A 322 -34.11 -18.51 -8.70
CA GLY A 322 -33.47 -18.55 -7.38
C GLY A 322 -32.43 -19.67 -7.24
N PHE A 323 -32.03 -19.93 -6.00
CA PHE A 323 -30.96 -20.88 -5.66
C PHE A 323 -31.49 -22.01 -4.77
N GLY A 324 -30.84 -23.16 -4.85
CA GLY A 324 -31.06 -24.30 -3.96
C GLY A 324 -29.74 -24.92 -3.55
N VAL A 325 -29.76 -25.78 -2.54
CA VAL A 325 -28.64 -26.66 -2.17
C VAL A 325 -29.10 -28.11 -2.26
N GLU A 326 -28.26 -28.99 -2.76
CA GLU A 326 -28.52 -30.42 -2.79
C GLU A 326 -28.03 -31.04 -1.49
N VAL A 327 -28.97 -31.40 -0.61
CA VAL A 327 -28.67 -32.00 0.69
C VAL A 327 -28.60 -33.52 0.54
N ALA A 328 -27.51 -34.12 0.99
CA ALA A 328 -27.30 -35.56 1.01
C ALA A 328 -27.96 -36.17 2.26
N GLU A 329 -28.86 -37.13 2.04
CA GLU A 329 -29.54 -37.94 3.07
C GLU A 329 -29.16 -39.42 2.88
N GLY A 330 -27.94 -39.77 3.26
CA GLY A 330 -27.43 -41.13 3.10
C GLY A 330 -27.15 -41.47 1.63
N ALA A 331 -28.03 -42.24 0.98
CA ALA A 331 -27.89 -42.63 -0.43
C ALA A 331 -28.80 -41.84 -1.39
N ALA A 332 -29.63 -40.93 -0.85
CA ALA A 332 -30.54 -40.10 -1.63
C ALA A 332 -30.15 -38.63 -1.49
N THR A 333 -30.45 -37.84 -2.51
CA THR A 333 -30.26 -36.39 -2.51
C THR A 333 -31.60 -35.69 -2.58
N ARG A 334 -31.69 -34.52 -1.95
CA ARG A 334 -32.86 -33.65 -2.06
C ARG A 334 -32.42 -32.22 -2.34
N ILE A 335 -33.05 -31.59 -3.30
CA ILE A 335 -32.83 -30.16 -3.58
C ILE A 335 -33.73 -29.36 -2.64
N VAL A 336 -33.10 -28.52 -1.81
CA VAL A 336 -33.80 -27.61 -0.91
C VAL A 336 -33.64 -26.18 -1.46
N PRO A 337 -34.74 -25.47 -1.77
CA PRO A 337 -34.66 -24.07 -2.17
C PRO A 337 -34.17 -23.21 -1.01
N VAL A 338 -33.28 -22.26 -1.31
CA VAL A 338 -32.67 -21.37 -0.31
C VAL A 338 -32.72 -19.91 -0.75
N GLU A 339 -32.92 -19.03 0.24
CA GLU A 339 -32.64 -17.61 0.11
C GLU A 339 -31.17 -17.38 0.44
N THR A 340 -30.47 -16.64 -0.44
CA THR A 340 -29.06 -16.28 -0.24
C THR A 340 -28.93 -14.92 0.44
N GLY A 341 -27.99 -14.82 1.36
CA GLY A 341 -27.68 -13.60 2.11
C GLY A 341 -26.27 -13.07 1.78
N ALA A 342 -25.48 -12.80 2.81
CA ALA A 342 -24.12 -12.32 2.65
C ALA A 342 -23.19 -13.37 2.03
N PHE A 343 -22.24 -12.90 1.23
CA PHE A 343 -21.15 -13.70 0.68
C PHE A 343 -19.85 -13.28 1.38
N GLY A 344 -18.96 -14.24 1.68
CA GLY A 344 -17.70 -13.92 2.34
C GLY A 344 -16.78 -15.12 2.46
N GLY A 345 -15.50 -14.95 2.11
CA GLY A 345 -14.49 -16.00 2.27
C GLY A 345 -14.76 -17.29 1.49
N GLY A 346 -15.40 -17.20 0.33
CA GLY A 346 -15.80 -18.36 -0.49
C GLY A 346 -17.07 -19.07 -0.01
N MET A 347 -17.75 -18.51 0.99
CA MET A 347 -18.96 -19.05 1.59
C MET A 347 -20.14 -18.10 1.36
N VAL A 348 -21.36 -18.63 1.42
CA VAL A 348 -22.62 -17.90 1.24
C VAL A 348 -23.58 -18.22 2.38
N GLU A 349 -24.22 -17.18 2.93
CA GLU A 349 -25.34 -17.31 3.88
C GLU A 349 -26.53 -17.92 3.18
N ILE A 350 -27.08 -18.99 3.73
CA ILE A 350 -28.30 -19.63 3.23
C ILE A 350 -29.37 -19.68 4.31
N THR A 351 -30.60 -19.37 3.91
CA THR A 351 -31.80 -19.57 4.73
C THR A 351 -32.77 -20.43 3.95
N GLY A 352 -33.20 -21.55 4.53
CA GLY A 352 -34.12 -22.48 3.88
C GLY A 352 -34.81 -23.36 4.90
N ALA A 353 -36.04 -23.76 4.59
CA ALA A 353 -36.83 -24.61 5.49
C ALA A 353 -36.17 -25.98 5.63
N GLY A 354 -35.94 -26.42 6.87
CA GLY A 354 -35.38 -27.74 7.15
C GLY A 354 -33.87 -27.85 6.96
N LEU A 355 -33.14 -26.72 6.87
CA LEU A 355 -31.67 -26.70 6.92
C LEU A 355 -31.19 -26.53 8.37
N ALA A 356 -30.15 -27.28 8.72
CA ALA A 356 -29.48 -27.19 10.01
C ALA A 356 -27.96 -27.35 9.86
N GLU A 357 -27.24 -26.89 10.86
CA GLU A 357 -25.81 -27.11 10.97
C GLU A 357 -25.49 -28.62 10.99
N GLY A 358 -24.43 -29.01 10.28
CA GLY A 358 -23.97 -30.38 10.16
C GLY A 358 -24.65 -31.22 9.08
N MET A 359 -25.68 -30.70 8.40
CA MET A 359 -26.22 -31.36 7.20
C MET A 359 -25.19 -31.34 6.07
N GLU A 360 -25.11 -32.40 5.28
CA GLU A 360 -24.16 -32.46 4.16
C GLU A 360 -24.81 -31.94 2.88
N VAL A 361 -24.11 -31.05 2.18
CA VAL A 361 -24.49 -30.56 0.86
C VAL A 361 -23.49 -31.02 -0.19
N GLU A 362 -23.98 -31.34 -1.37
CA GLU A 362 -23.12 -31.73 -2.49
C GLU A 362 -22.38 -30.52 -3.08
N VAL A 363 -21.13 -30.75 -3.44
CA VAL A 363 -20.27 -29.81 -4.18
C VAL A 363 -19.71 -30.53 -5.42
N PRO A 364 -19.45 -29.80 -6.51
CA PRO A 364 -18.80 -30.37 -7.68
C PRO A 364 -17.48 -31.07 -7.32
N ALA A 365 -17.29 -32.30 -7.80
CA ALA A 365 -16.00 -32.96 -7.65
C ALA A 365 -14.92 -32.20 -8.47
N PRO A 366 -13.72 -31.97 -7.91
CA PRO A 366 -12.66 -31.19 -8.56
C PRO A 366 -12.04 -31.87 -9.79
#